data_AF-A0AAN0NC54-F1
#
_entry.id   AF-A0AAN0NC54-F1
#
_cell.length_a   1.000
_cell.length_b   1.000
_cell.length_c   1.000
_cell.angle_alpha   90.00
_cell.angle_beta   90.00
_cell.angle_gamma   90.00
#
_symmetry.space_group_name_H-M   'P 1'
#
loop_
_entity.id
_entity.type
_entity.pdbx_description
1 polymer ?
#
loop_
_entity_poly.entity_id
_entity_poly.type
_entity_poly.pdbx_seq_one_letter_code
_entity_poly.pdbx_strand_id
1 'polypeptide(L)'
;MEDRIYTIDVKISDMKLKSDLHTIEPKHIQTIHDNQSVLDVKQQMTNPQEHLVFYRNGSKLEDTDIVGSGVIIKLVVDHQEYDEKTIIVKGDVNGDGRIGVVDIISVRSYVLGGTLTDWQRLAPDVNADQKVGVADLIGIRSHILGSKNIFEKNEDEQ
;
A
#
# COMPACT_ATOMS: atom_id res chain seq x y z
N MET A 1 -29.87 -9.55 -50.54
CA MET A 1 -29.66 -9.33 -49.10
C MET A 1 -28.26 -8.81 -48.97
N GLU A 2 -28.08 -7.57 -48.51
CA GLU A 2 -26.75 -6.97 -48.34
C GLU A 2 -26.21 -7.33 -46.97
N ASP A 3 -24.98 -7.87 -46.95
CA ASP A 3 -24.25 -8.13 -45.73
C ASP A 3 -23.84 -6.81 -45.08
N ARG A 4 -24.34 -6.56 -43.87
CA ARG A 4 -23.91 -5.43 -43.05
C ARG A 4 -22.75 -5.89 -42.17
N ILE A 5 -21.57 -5.32 -42.42
CA ILE A 5 -20.40 -5.50 -41.57
C ILE A 5 -20.54 -4.54 -40.40
N TYR A 6 -20.60 -5.09 -39.18
CA TYR A 6 -20.54 -4.32 -37.95
C TYR A 6 -19.11 -4.38 -37.42
N THR A 7 -18.48 -3.21 -37.29
CA THR A 7 -17.18 -3.07 -36.62
C THR A 7 -17.44 -2.80 -35.14
N ILE A 8 -16.90 -3.65 -34.27
CA ILE A 8 -16.88 -3.42 -32.83
C ILE A 8 -15.48 -2.94 -32.46
N ASP A 9 -15.36 -1.69 -32.04
CA ASP A 9 -14.14 -1.18 -31.44
C ASP A 9 -14.03 -1.69 -30.00
N VAL A 10 -13.29 -2.80 -29.82
CA VAL A 10 -12.99 -3.33 -28.48
C VAL A 10 -11.82 -2.55 -27.90
N LYS A 11 -12.12 -1.59 -27.02
CA LYS A 11 -11.12 -0.93 -26.18
C LYS A 11 -10.82 -1.85 -24.99
N ILE A 12 -9.72 -2.60 -25.06
CA ILE A 12 -9.21 -3.33 -23.88
C ILE A 12 -8.59 -2.29 -22.95
N SER A 13 -9.38 -1.75 -22.03
CA SER A 13 -8.85 -1.01 -20.90
C SER A 13 -7.95 -1.98 -20.11
N ASP A 14 -6.68 -1.62 -19.89
CA ASP A 14 -5.82 -2.41 -18.99
C ASP A 14 -6.46 -2.38 -17.60
N MET A 15 -7.15 -3.47 -17.22
CA MET A 15 -7.92 -3.62 -15.98
C MET A 15 -6.95 -3.87 -14.83
N LYS A 16 -6.18 -2.85 -14.49
CA LYS A 16 -5.20 -2.85 -13.40
C LYS A 16 -5.42 -1.68 -12.47
N LEU A 17 -4.95 -1.82 -11.25
CA LEU A 17 -4.85 -0.73 -10.30
C LEU A 17 -3.87 0.33 -10.82
N LYS A 18 -4.26 1.60 -10.73
CA LYS A 18 -3.55 2.76 -11.29
C LYS A 18 -3.64 3.94 -10.33
N SER A 19 -2.55 4.71 -10.26
CA SER A 19 -2.43 5.93 -9.47
C SER A 19 -1.36 6.82 -10.10
N ASP A 20 -1.54 8.13 -9.99
CA ASP A 20 -0.51 9.12 -10.33
C ASP A 20 0.34 9.52 -9.12
N LEU A 21 -0.06 9.08 -7.91
CA LEU A 21 0.58 9.40 -6.63
C LEU A 21 1.38 8.22 -6.06
N HIS A 22 0.92 7.00 -6.33
CA HIS A 22 1.46 5.80 -5.72
C HIS A 22 2.33 4.96 -6.64
N THR A 23 3.40 4.39 -6.08
CA THR A 23 4.20 3.37 -6.76
C THR A 23 3.43 2.06 -6.74
N ILE A 24 3.05 1.56 -7.92
CA ILE A 24 2.31 0.31 -8.09
C ILE A 24 3.27 -0.76 -8.62
N GLU A 25 3.69 -1.63 -7.73
CA GLU A 25 4.52 -2.80 -8.03
C GLU A 25 3.63 -4.03 -8.35
N PRO A 26 4.16 -5.08 -8.98
CA PRO A 26 3.37 -6.25 -9.36
C PRO A 26 2.58 -6.93 -8.24
N LYS A 27 3.03 -6.81 -6.98
CA LYS A 27 2.40 -7.43 -5.81
C LYS A 27 1.83 -6.44 -4.79
N HIS A 28 2.25 -5.18 -4.85
CA HIS A 28 1.95 -4.24 -3.77
C HIS A 28 1.92 -2.78 -4.24
N ILE A 29 1.31 -1.92 -3.43
CA ILE A 29 1.29 -0.46 -3.62
C ILE A 29 2.05 0.16 -2.44
N GLN A 30 2.93 1.11 -2.74
CA GLN A 30 3.70 1.88 -1.75
C GLN A 30 3.35 3.37 -1.83
N THR A 31 4.03 4.18 -1.00
CA THR A 31 3.90 5.65 -0.86
C THR A 31 2.53 6.14 -0.36
N ILE A 32 1.67 5.22 0.09
CA ILE A 32 0.50 5.55 0.90
C ILE A 32 1.01 5.99 2.28
N HIS A 33 0.49 7.11 2.78
CA HIS A 33 0.88 7.68 4.07
C HIS A 33 0.05 7.06 5.20
N ASP A 34 0.52 7.21 6.43
CA ASP A 34 -0.21 6.75 7.60
C ASP A 34 -1.47 7.61 7.86
N ASN A 35 -2.37 7.06 8.66
CA ASN A 35 -3.63 7.67 9.10
C ASN A 35 -4.58 8.07 7.95
N GLN A 36 -4.54 7.31 6.84
CA GLN A 36 -5.46 7.47 5.72
C GLN A 36 -6.61 6.46 5.81
N SER A 37 -7.83 6.93 5.54
CA SER A 37 -9.01 6.08 5.41
C SER A 37 -9.08 5.41 4.04
N VAL A 38 -9.95 4.41 3.89
CA VAL A 38 -10.25 3.78 2.59
C VAL A 38 -10.69 4.83 1.57
N LEU A 39 -11.52 5.80 1.97
CA LEU A 39 -11.95 6.88 1.09
C LEU A 39 -10.78 7.74 0.62
N ASP A 40 -9.86 8.09 1.53
CA ASP A 40 -8.68 8.87 1.17
C ASP A 40 -7.83 8.14 0.13
N VAL A 41 -7.58 6.84 0.34
CA VAL A 41 -6.80 6.03 -0.61
C VAL A 41 -7.52 5.90 -1.94
N LYS A 42 -8.84 5.69 -1.95
CA LYS A 42 -9.66 5.68 -3.18
C LYS A 42 -9.51 6.96 -3.99
N GLN A 43 -9.49 8.12 -3.33
CA GLN A 43 -9.32 9.42 -3.98
C GLN A 43 -7.91 9.64 -4.56
N GLN A 44 -6.93 8.86 -4.12
CA GLN A 44 -5.54 8.90 -4.61
C GLN A 44 -5.28 7.92 -5.76
N MET A 45 -6.25 7.07 -6.10
CA MET A 45 -6.21 6.16 -7.24
C MET A 45 -6.88 6.80 -8.47
N THR A 46 -6.47 6.41 -9.68
CA THR A 46 -7.07 6.90 -10.93
C THR A 46 -8.18 5.98 -11.46
N ASN A 47 -8.38 4.81 -10.83
CA ASN A 47 -9.53 3.95 -11.09
C ASN A 47 -10.83 4.58 -10.53
N PRO A 48 -12.00 4.27 -11.12
CA PRO A 48 -13.29 4.64 -10.53
C PRO A 48 -13.42 4.05 -9.11
N GLN A 49 -13.84 4.87 -8.14
CA GLN A 49 -13.81 4.52 -6.72
C GLN A 49 -14.76 3.37 -6.37
N GLU A 50 -15.86 3.24 -7.11
CA GLU A 50 -16.84 2.16 -6.99
C GLU A 50 -16.27 0.78 -7.34
N HIS A 51 -15.17 0.75 -8.11
CA HIS A 51 -14.49 -0.48 -8.49
C HIS A 51 -13.39 -0.89 -7.50
N LEU A 52 -13.11 -0.06 -6.49
CA LEU A 52 -12.05 -0.30 -5.53
C LEU A 52 -12.62 -0.87 -4.23
N VAL A 53 -12.19 -2.09 -3.89
CA VAL A 53 -12.65 -2.79 -2.69
C VAL A 53 -11.45 -3.18 -1.83
N PHE A 54 -11.54 -2.91 -0.54
CA PHE A 54 -10.44 -3.12 0.41
C PHE A 54 -10.81 -4.22 1.40
N TYR A 55 -9.84 -5.06 1.74
CA TYR A 55 -10.00 -6.16 2.68
C TYR A 55 -8.88 -6.20 3.71
N ARG A 56 -9.23 -6.47 4.97
CA ARG A 56 -8.28 -6.79 6.04
C ARG A 56 -8.68 -8.13 6.65
N ASN A 57 -7.77 -9.10 6.65
CA ASN A 57 -8.02 -10.44 7.19
C ASN A 57 -9.29 -11.12 6.64
N GLY A 58 -9.61 -10.88 5.37
CA GLY A 58 -10.81 -11.41 4.70
C GLY A 58 -12.09 -10.61 4.91
N SER A 59 -12.11 -9.65 5.84
CA SER A 59 -13.25 -8.75 6.04
C SER A 59 -13.13 -7.53 5.13
N LYS A 60 -14.21 -7.19 4.43
CA LYS A 60 -14.31 -5.94 3.65
C LYS A 60 -14.23 -4.74 4.59
N LEU A 61 -13.49 -3.71 4.18
CA LEU A 61 -13.40 -2.43 4.87
C LEU A 61 -14.40 -1.43 4.32
N GLU A 62 -14.90 -0.57 5.20
CA GLU A 62 -15.75 0.58 4.89
C GLU A 62 -14.91 1.82 4.60
N ASP A 63 -15.52 2.82 3.96
CA ASP A 63 -14.84 4.06 3.54
C ASP A 63 -14.16 4.82 4.70
N THR A 64 -14.65 4.66 5.93
CA THR A 64 -14.11 5.28 7.14
C THR A 64 -13.00 4.49 7.82
N ASP A 65 -12.79 3.24 7.43
CA ASP A 65 -11.77 2.40 8.06
C ASP A 65 -10.37 2.85 7.68
N ILE A 66 -9.46 2.83 8.65
CA ILE A 66 -8.05 3.17 8.42
C ILE A 66 -7.35 2.06 7.65
N VAL A 67 -6.66 2.46 6.59
CA VAL A 67 -5.84 1.59 5.76
C VAL A 67 -4.43 1.52 6.36
N GLY A 68 -3.94 0.30 6.54
CA GLY A 68 -2.58 0.03 7.00
C GLY A 68 -1.92 -1.04 6.16
N SER A 69 -0.67 -1.33 6.48
CA SER A 69 0.10 -2.39 5.82
C SER A 69 -0.61 -3.74 5.93
N GLY A 70 -0.56 -4.51 4.85
CA GLY A 70 -1.24 -5.82 4.76
C GLY A 70 -2.72 -5.76 4.37
N VAL A 71 -3.32 -4.57 4.26
CA VAL A 71 -4.63 -4.42 3.62
C VAL A 71 -4.52 -4.78 2.14
N ILE A 72 -5.50 -5.51 1.63
CA ILE A 72 -5.59 -5.90 0.23
C ILE A 72 -6.55 -4.96 -0.49
N ILE A 73 -6.08 -4.31 -1.55
CA ILE A 73 -6.93 -3.55 -2.49
C ILE A 73 -7.17 -4.40 -3.74
N LYS A 74 -8.44 -4.47 -4.16
CA LYS A 74 -8.87 -5.18 -5.35
C LYS A 74 -9.55 -4.23 -6.33
N LEU A 75 -9.30 -4.44 -7.62
CA LEU A 75 -10.08 -3.88 -8.70
C LEU A 75 -11.20 -4.86 -9.08
N VAL A 76 -12.45 -4.49 -8.83
CA VAL A 76 -13.63 -5.31 -9.09
C VAL A 76 -14.58 -4.56 -10.01
N VAL A 77 -14.89 -5.14 -11.17
CA VAL A 77 -15.85 -4.58 -12.14
C VAL A 77 -16.86 -5.68 -12.47
N ASP A 78 -18.16 -5.37 -12.43
CA ASP A 78 -19.23 -6.33 -12.72
C ASP A 78 -19.11 -7.66 -11.94
N HIS A 79 -18.72 -7.59 -10.66
CA HIS A 79 -18.48 -8.73 -9.76
C HIS A 79 -17.28 -9.62 -10.11
N GLN A 80 -16.47 -9.23 -11.09
CA GLN A 80 -15.24 -9.92 -11.44
C GLN A 80 -14.02 -9.18 -10.89
N GLU A 81 -13.11 -9.92 -10.25
CA GLU A 81 -11.81 -9.40 -9.81
C GLU A 81 -10.82 -9.39 -10.98
N TYR A 82 -10.16 -8.24 -11.19
CA TYR A 82 -9.21 -8.05 -12.28
C TYR A 82 -7.77 -7.85 -11.82
N ASP A 83 -7.57 -7.23 -10.66
CA ASP A 83 -6.26 -6.98 -10.09
C ASP A 83 -6.33 -6.93 -8.56
N GLU A 84 -5.23 -7.30 -7.92
CA GLU A 84 -5.09 -7.36 -6.47
C GLU A 84 -3.67 -6.94 -6.07
N LYS A 85 -3.57 -6.12 -5.03
CA LYS A 85 -2.30 -5.67 -4.47
C LYS A 85 -2.38 -5.57 -2.95
N THR A 86 -1.27 -5.86 -2.28
CA THR A 86 -1.11 -5.54 -0.85
C THR A 86 -0.68 -4.09 -0.68
N ILE A 87 -1.29 -3.37 0.25
CA ILE A 87 -0.86 -2.02 0.63
C ILE A 87 0.29 -2.12 1.61
N ILE A 88 1.31 -1.29 1.39
CA ILE A 88 2.47 -1.12 2.27
C ILE A 88 2.52 0.35 2.68
N VAL A 89 2.25 0.61 3.95
CA VAL A 89 2.43 1.92 4.57
C VAL A 89 3.81 1.91 5.24
N LYS A 90 4.70 2.80 4.78
CA LYS A 90 6.08 2.85 5.24
C LYS A 90 6.14 3.17 6.74
N GLY A 91 6.81 2.33 7.53
CA GLY A 91 6.90 2.47 8.99
C GLY A 91 5.73 1.85 9.79
N ASP A 92 4.63 1.46 9.15
CA ASP A 92 3.51 0.72 9.76
C ASP A 92 3.76 -0.78 9.63
N VAL A 93 4.42 -1.35 10.62
CA VAL A 93 4.92 -2.74 10.64
C VAL A 93 3.87 -3.67 11.22
N ASN A 94 2.99 -3.17 12.09
CA ASN A 94 1.91 -3.95 12.67
C ASN A 94 0.63 -3.99 11.79
N GLY A 95 0.51 -3.09 10.80
CA GLY A 95 -0.59 -3.04 9.84
C GLY A 95 -1.82 -2.26 10.30
N ASP A 96 -1.72 -1.48 11.38
CA ASP A 96 -2.84 -0.73 11.96
C ASP A 96 -3.09 0.62 11.26
N GLY A 97 -2.20 1.00 10.34
CA GLY A 97 -2.28 2.23 9.54
C GLY A 97 -1.80 3.47 10.27
N ARG A 98 -1.14 3.33 11.42
CA ARG A 98 -0.49 4.42 12.15
C ARG A 98 0.94 4.05 12.44
N ILE A 99 1.82 5.05 12.50
CA ILE A 99 3.22 4.82 12.87
C ILE A 99 3.39 5.14 14.35
N GLY A 100 3.69 4.11 15.14
CA GLY A 100 3.77 4.21 16.59
C GLY A 100 4.78 3.29 17.26
N VAL A 101 4.69 3.21 18.59
CA VAL A 101 5.62 2.42 19.41
C VAL A 101 5.48 0.92 19.14
N VAL A 102 4.30 0.46 18.71
CA VAL A 102 4.06 -0.96 18.39
C VAL A 102 4.87 -1.38 17.15
N ASP A 103 5.10 -0.48 16.21
CA ASP A 103 5.95 -0.73 15.04
C ASP A 103 7.42 -0.89 15.45
N ILE A 104 7.90 -0.01 16.33
CA ILE A 104 9.24 -0.12 16.93
C ILE A 104 9.42 -1.49 17.61
N ILE A 105 8.41 -1.94 18.37
CA ILE A 105 8.45 -3.25 19.05
C ILE A 105 8.50 -4.38 18.02
N SER A 106 7.75 -4.27 16.92
CA SER A 106 7.72 -5.28 15.85
C SER A 106 9.07 -5.39 15.14
N VAL A 107 9.70 -4.28 14.77
CA VAL A 107 11.06 -4.27 14.20
C VAL A 107 12.08 -4.83 15.19
N ARG A 108 12.02 -4.41 16.46
CA ARG A 108 12.92 -4.90 17.50
C ARG A 108 12.81 -6.42 17.67
N SER A 109 11.59 -6.96 17.67
CA SER A 109 11.34 -8.40 17.77
C SER A 109 12.02 -9.15 16.62
N TYR A 110 11.87 -8.66 15.38
CA TYR A 110 12.52 -9.23 14.21
C TYR A 110 14.05 -9.20 14.31
N VAL A 111 14.63 -8.06 14.69
CA VAL A 111 16.08 -7.90 14.88
C VAL A 111 16.64 -8.87 15.94
N LEU A 112 15.83 -9.26 16.94
CA LEU A 112 16.19 -10.22 17.98
C LEU A 112 15.94 -11.68 17.60
N GLY A 113 15.62 -11.98 16.32
CA GLY A 113 15.42 -13.34 15.82
C GLY A 113 13.96 -13.77 15.70
N GLY A 114 13.01 -12.84 15.86
CA GLY A 114 11.61 -13.06 15.49
C GLY A 114 11.41 -13.15 13.98
N THR A 115 10.17 -13.37 13.55
CA THR A 115 9.79 -13.50 12.14
C THR A 115 8.77 -12.44 11.74
N LEU A 116 8.89 -11.94 10.50
CA LEU A 116 7.91 -11.07 9.85
C LEU A 116 7.36 -11.79 8.61
N THR A 117 6.08 -11.60 8.31
CA THR A 117 5.46 -12.06 7.05
C THR A 117 6.00 -11.26 5.85
N ASP A 118 5.57 -11.61 4.63
CA ASP A 118 6.12 -11.04 3.40
C ASP A 118 5.95 -9.52 3.30
N TRP A 119 4.74 -9.00 3.52
CA TRP A 119 4.49 -7.55 3.50
C TRP A 119 5.12 -6.85 4.71
N GLN A 120 5.20 -7.54 5.86
CA GLN A 120 5.81 -7.00 7.07
C GLN A 120 7.32 -6.79 6.94
N ARG A 121 7.98 -7.36 5.93
CA ARG A 121 9.39 -7.05 5.63
C ARG A 121 9.58 -5.81 4.75
N LEU A 122 8.52 -5.35 4.07
CA LEU A 122 8.57 -4.16 3.20
C LEU A 122 8.30 -2.87 3.99
N ALA A 123 7.32 -2.88 4.89
CA ALA A 123 6.97 -1.71 5.70
C ALA A 123 8.13 -1.14 6.55
N PRO A 124 8.97 -1.96 7.22
CA PRO A 124 10.02 -1.44 8.09
C PRO A 124 11.26 -0.92 7.37
N ASP A 125 11.47 -1.20 6.08
CA ASP A 125 12.63 -0.70 5.31
C ASP A 125 12.47 0.81 5.03
N VAL A 126 12.70 1.62 6.06
CA VAL A 126 12.47 3.07 6.02
C VAL A 126 13.65 3.82 5.43
N ASN A 127 14.84 3.20 5.42
CA ASN A 127 16.05 3.74 4.82
C ASN A 127 16.32 3.23 3.39
N ALA A 128 15.49 2.33 2.84
CA ALA A 128 15.56 1.78 1.50
C ALA A 128 16.86 0.98 1.21
N ASP A 129 17.47 0.36 2.22
CA ASP A 129 18.68 -0.45 2.08
C ASP A 129 18.39 -1.94 1.79
N GLN A 130 17.10 -2.29 1.63
CA GLN A 130 16.57 -3.64 1.38
C GLN A 130 16.82 -4.62 2.53
N LYS A 131 17.20 -4.13 3.71
CA LYS A 131 17.37 -4.92 4.93
C LYS A 131 16.48 -4.33 6.01
N VAL A 132 16.14 -5.16 6.97
CA VAL A 132 15.40 -4.73 8.16
C VAL A 132 16.34 -4.83 9.35
N GLY A 133 16.70 -3.70 9.92
CA GLY A 133 17.74 -3.62 10.95
C GLY A 133 17.55 -2.50 11.97
N VAL A 134 18.62 -2.20 12.69
CA VAL A 134 18.63 -1.14 13.73
C VAL A 134 18.50 0.25 13.11
N ALA A 135 19.01 0.45 11.89
CA ALA A 135 18.88 1.72 11.17
C ALA A 135 17.41 2.07 10.93
N ASP A 136 16.59 1.09 10.57
CA ASP A 136 15.16 1.27 10.37
C ASP A 136 14.42 1.63 11.65
N LEU A 137 14.75 0.92 12.74
CA LEU A 137 14.21 1.20 14.07
C LEU A 137 14.50 2.66 14.48
N ILE A 138 15.72 3.14 14.23
CA ILE A 138 16.09 4.53 14.49
C ILE A 138 15.31 5.48 13.59
N GLY A 139 15.10 5.13 12.32
CA GLY A 139 14.31 5.91 11.35
C GLY A 139 12.86 6.09 11.80
N ILE A 140 12.16 5.00 12.13
CA ILE A 140 10.78 5.01 12.64
C ILE A 140 10.70 5.79 13.95
N ARG A 141 11.64 5.57 14.87
CA ARG A 141 11.69 6.33 16.14
C ARG A 141 11.85 7.83 15.89
N SER A 142 12.73 8.22 14.98
CA SER A 142 12.98 9.63 14.64
C SER A 142 11.74 10.27 14.02
N HIS A 143 10.97 9.51 13.24
CA HIS A 143 9.68 9.94 12.71
C HIS A 143 8.65 10.21 13.80
N ILE A 144 8.47 9.27 14.71
CA ILE A 144 7.54 9.43 15.85
C ILE A 144 7.92 10.63 16.73
N LEU A 145 9.21 10.93 16.85
CA LEU A 145 9.73 12.08 17.60
C LEU A 145 9.73 13.40 16.80
N GLY A 146 9.37 13.37 15.52
CA GLY A 146 9.35 14.54 14.64
C GLY A 146 10.72 15.07 14.21
N SER A 147 11.80 14.33 14.46
CA SER A 147 13.16 14.74 14.09
C SER A 147 13.58 14.29 12.68
N LYS A 148 12.76 13.46 12.02
CA LYS A 148 12.94 13.02 10.62
C LYS A 148 11.57 12.73 10.00
N ASN A 149 11.34 13.08 8.74
CA ASN A 149 10.18 12.59 8.00
C ASN A 149 10.58 11.36 7.16
N ILE A 150 9.93 10.21 7.36
CA ILE A 150 10.25 8.99 6.57
C ILE A 150 9.59 8.95 5.18
N PHE A 151 8.66 9.88 4.93
CA PHE A 151 7.99 10.06 3.65
C PHE A 151 8.68 11.07 2.73
N GLU A 152 9.59 11.89 3.27
CA GLU A 152 10.40 12.80 2.45
C GLU A 152 11.51 12.01 1.72
N LYS A 153 11.70 12.34 0.44
CA LYS A 153 12.86 11.85 -0.32
C LYS A 153 14.08 12.65 0.14
N ASN A 154 15.15 11.97 0.56
CA ASN A 154 16.41 12.66 0.83
C ASN A 154 16.93 13.24 -0.50
N GLU A 155 17.25 14.53 -0.53
CA GLU A 155 17.75 15.23 -1.73
C GLU A 155 19.20 14.85 -2.10
N ASP A 156 19.86 14.01 -1.29
CA ASP A 156 21.30 13.72 -1.37
C ASP A 156 21.67 12.48 -2.22
N GLU A 157 20.73 11.88 -2.97
CA GLU A 157 21.00 10.76 -3.88
C GLU A 157 20.78 11.15 -5.36
N GLN A 158 21.59 12.10 -5.86
CA GLN A 158 21.82 12.34 -7.29
C GLN A 158 23.20 11.85 -7.73
#